data_AF-A0A177G674-F1
#
_entry.id   AF-A0A177G674-F1
#
_cell.length_a   1.000
_cell.length_b   1.000
_cell.length_c   1.000
_cell.angle_alpha   90.00
_cell.angle_beta   90.00
_cell.angle_gamma   90.00
#
_symmetry.space_group_name_H-M   'P 1'
#
loop_
_entity.id
_entity.type
_entity.pdbx_description
1 polymer ?
#
loop_
_entity_poly.entity_id
_entity_poly.type
_entity_poly.pdbx_seq_one_letter_code
_entity_poly.pdbx_strand_id
1 'polypeptide(L)'
;MPFPDESAIMSRDPHQRRTATLFVESWPAPAPDSPEMPPLAYPAPHVIACSNASVLLDLHRGDIDMVVWGRIVPDVWHKALAAHGSSRTVFDMCGTCGELVDALTSRMLTKEFPPLILGDAAELSSLFSAVTKDCPQRLRLATTPPDDVAFEAASGALRLICCYGAACAEWCSYPDPRAGMTSTLDSFSVAFIKGSGGQHAGCLHRICRPGHDNTPAGIHLIIDTVAG
;
A
#
# COMPACT_ATOMS: atom_id res chain seq x y z
N MET A 1 -57.42 5.08 -3.66
CA MET A 1 -56.02 4.63 -3.71
C MET A 1 -55.12 5.75 -3.21
N PRO A 2 -54.74 5.76 -1.92
CA PRO A 2 -53.56 6.46 -1.45
C PRO A 2 -52.50 5.45 -0.98
N PHE A 3 -51.23 5.73 -1.29
CA PHE A 3 -50.06 4.95 -0.89
C PHE A 3 -49.88 4.96 0.64
N PRO A 4 -49.58 3.83 1.30
CA PRO A 4 -49.20 3.84 2.70
C PRO A 4 -47.70 4.12 2.86
N ASP A 5 -47.46 5.03 3.78
CA ASP A 5 -46.25 5.48 4.47
C ASP A 5 -45.35 4.31 4.92
N GLU A 6 -44.13 4.20 4.37
CA GLU A 6 -43.10 3.24 4.77
C GLU A 6 -42.34 3.68 6.03
N SER A 7 -43.07 4.03 7.10
CA SER A 7 -42.52 4.24 8.43
C SER A 7 -42.63 2.98 9.28
N ALA A 8 -42.06 1.87 8.78
CA ALA A 8 -41.81 0.66 9.58
C ALA A 8 -40.76 -0.26 8.94
N ILE A 9 -39.47 0.01 9.13
CA ILE A 9 -38.47 -1.07 9.14
C ILE A 9 -37.70 -1.03 10.46
N MET A 10 -38.10 -1.98 11.27
CA MET A 10 -37.52 -2.49 12.50
C MET A 10 -35.99 -2.48 12.51
N SER A 11 -35.46 -2.04 13.65
CA SER A 11 -34.33 -2.65 14.38
C SER A 11 -33.65 -3.81 13.63
N ARG A 12 -32.53 -3.51 12.98
CA ARG A 12 -31.60 -4.51 12.45
C ARG A 12 -30.27 -4.40 13.18
N ASP A 13 -30.07 -5.44 13.98
CA ASP A 13 -28.88 -5.89 14.69
C ASP A 13 -27.53 -5.23 14.29
N PRO A 14 -26.81 -4.58 15.23
CA PRO A 14 -25.49 -3.98 14.96
C PRO A 14 -24.38 -5.00 14.63
N HIS A 15 -24.64 -6.31 14.75
CA HIS A 15 -23.65 -7.34 14.44
C HIS A 15 -23.61 -7.78 12.97
N GLN A 16 -24.49 -7.25 12.10
CA GLN A 16 -24.56 -7.66 10.69
C GLN A 16 -23.78 -6.76 9.71
N ARG A 17 -23.06 -5.73 10.19
CA ARG A 17 -22.26 -4.79 9.36
C ARG A 17 -20.75 -5.10 9.36
N ARG A 18 -20.35 -6.34 9.13
CA ARG A 18 -18.92 -6.71 8.89
C ARG A 18 -18.58 -6.97 7.42
N THR A 19 -19.21 -6.23 6.52
CA THR A 19 -18.84 -6.15 5.09
C THR A 19 -18.95 -4.69 4.65
N ALA A 20 -18.09 -3.84 5.20
CA ALA A 20 -17.83 -2.54 4.60
C ALA A 20 -16.82 -2.75 3.46
N THR A 21 -17.33 -3.04 2.27
CA THR A 21 -16.58 -2.91 1.02
C THR A 21 -16.44 -1.42 0.75
N LEU A 22 -15.39 -0.80 1.29
CA LEU A 22 -15.12 0.62 1.08
C LEU A 22 -14.40 0.78 -0.26
N PHE A 23 -15.13 1.01 -1.34
CA PHE A 23 -14.57 1.46 -2.61
C PHE A 23 -14.25 2.95 -2.48
N VAL A 24 -12.98 3.29 -2.41
CA VAL A 24 -12.54 4.69 -2.56
C VAL A 24 -11.86 4.80 -3.90
N GLU A 25 -12.54 5.49 -4.81
CA GLU A 25 -12.03 5.95 -6.08
C GLU A 25 -11.59 7.41 -5.90
N SER A 26 -10.28 7.69 -5.90
CA SER A 26 -9.78 9.08 -5.88
C SER A 26 -9.49 9.55 -7.30
N TRP A 27 -10.38 10.38 -7.85
CA TRP A 27 -10.16 11.04 -9.14
C TRP A 27 -9.44 12.37 -8.89
N PRO A 28 -8.59 12.87 -9.80
CA PRO A 28 -8.33 14.29 -9.81
C PRO A 28 -9.65 14.99 -10.11
N ALA A 29 -10.26 15.63 -9.11
CA ALA A 29 -11.41 16.48 -9.33
C ALA A 29 -10.95 17.65 -10.23
N PRO A 30 -11.53 17.84 -11.44
CA PRO A 30 -11.38 19.11 -12.12
C PRO A 30 -12.00 20.17 -11.20
N ALA A 31 -11.27 21.24 -10.90
CA ALA A 31 -11.87 22.38 -10.22
C ALA A 31 -13.05 22.87 -11.09
N PRO A 32 -14.30 22.93 -10.57
CA PRO A 32 -15.46 23.21 -11.41
C PRO A 32 -15.42 24.57 -12.12
N ASP A 33 -14.66 25.55 -11.62
CA ASP A 33 -14.84 26.95 -12.02
C ASP A 33 -13.56 27.80 -12.19
N SER A 34 -12.36 27.22 -12.40
CA SER A 34 -11.14 28.04 -12.58
C SER A 34 -10.57 27.94 -13.99
N PRO A 35 -10.78 28.95 -14.86
CA PRO A 35 -9.95 29.11 -16.04
C PRO A 35 -8.55 29.52 -15.58
N GLU A 36 -7.50 28.91 -16.13
CA GLU A 36 -6.08 29.18 -15.83
C GLU A 36 -5.48 28.57 -14.55
N MET A 37 -5.64 27.26 -14.34
CA MET A 37 -4.53 26.53 -13.70
C MET A 37 -3.56 26.04 -14.78
N PRO A 38 -2.23 26.27 -14.64
CA PRO A 38 -1.24 25.70 -15.54
C PRO A 38 -1.36 24.17 -15.57
N PRO A 39 -1.02 23.49 -16.68
CA PRO A 39 -1.04 22.03 -16.75
C PRO A 39 -0.24 21.46 -15.58
N LEU A 40 -0.87 20.52 -14.86
CA LEU A 40 -0.41 19.95 -13.61
C LEU A 40 1.04 19.46 -13.71
N ALA A 41 1.86 19.74 -12.68
CA ALA A 41 3.18 19.13 -12.58
C ALA A 41 3.10 17.63 -12.21
N TYR A 42 2.06 17.22 -11.47
CA TYR A 42 1.79 15.82 -11.07
C TYR A 42 0.27 15.59 -10.87
N PRO A 43 -0.42 14.75 -11.68
CA PRO A 43 -1.79 14.33 -11.41
C PRO A 43 -1.88 13.44 -10.16
N ALA A 44 -3.03 13.45 -9.48
CA ALA A 44 -3.32 12.53 -8.37
C ALA A 44 -3.59 11.11 -8.90
N PRO A 45 -3.22 10.04 -8.17
CA PRO A 45 -3.36 8.67 -8.68
C PRO A 45 -4.83 8.26 -8.71
N HIS A 46 -5.22 7.54 -9.75
CA HIS A 46 -6.44 6.75 -9.73
C HIS A 46 -6.25 5.55 -8.84
N VAL A 47 -6.83 5.62 -7.65
CA VAL A 47 -6.73 4.58 -6.62
C VAL A 47 -8.04 3.82 -6.54
N ILE A 48 -7.99 2.49 -6.44
CA ILE A 48 -9.10 1.68 -5.93
C ILE A 48 -8.64 1.02 -4.63
N ALA A 49 -9.36 1.27 -3.55
CA ALA A 49 -9.15 0.60 -2.27
C ALA A 49 -10.30 -0.37 -1.95
N CYS A 50 -9.99 -1.49 -1.29
CA CYS A 50 -10.99 -2.41 -0.75
C CYS A 50 -10.36 -3.37 0.27
N SER A 51 -11.14 -3.87 1.24
CA SER A 51 -10.70 -4.88 2.20
C SER A 51 -10.70 -6.31 1.64
N ASN A 52 -11.43 -6.55 0.56
CA ASN A 52 -11.46 -7.84 -0.13
C ASN A 52 -10.31 -7.94 -1.14
N ALA A 53 -9.60 -9.07 -1.13
CA ALA A 53 -8.51 -9.37 -2.06
C ALA A 53 -8.93 -9.37 -3.54
N SER A 54 -10.24 -9.47 -3.84
CA SER A 54 -10.75 -9.37 -5.21
C SER A 54 -10.40 -8.05 -5.91
N VAL A 55 -10.09 -6.99 -5.14
CA VAL A 55 -9.65 -5.69 -5.68
C VAL A 55 -8.35 -5.78 -6.49
N LEU A 56 -7.54 -6.81 -6.24
CA LEU A 56 -6.32 -7.06 -7.01
C LEU A 56 -6.60 -7.36 -8.47
N LEU A 57 -7.83 -7.77 -8.82
CA LEU A 57 -8.23 -7.93 -10.22
C LEU A 57 -8.21 -6.59 -10.97
N ASP A 58 -8.50 -5.47 -10.31
CA ASP A 58 -8.47 -4.15 -10.93
C ASP A 58 -7.05 -3.72 -11.36
N LEU A 59 -6.01 -4.45 -10.98
CA LEU A 59 -4.66 -4.26 -11.54
C LEU A 59 -4.59 -4.45 -13.05
N HIS A 60 -5.50 -5.21 -13.67
CA HIS A 60 -5.51 -5.34 -15.13
C HIS A 60 -6.02 -4.07 -15.85
N ARG A 61 -6.66 -3.15 -15.13
CA ARG A 61 -7.31 -1.98 -15.72
C ARG A 61 -6.28 -0.93 -16.09
N GLY A 62 -6.35 -0.39 -17.30
CA GLY A 62 -5.39 0.61 -17.79
C GLY A 62 -5.59 2.00 -17.19
N ASP A 63 -6.77 2.28 -16.64
CA ASP A 63 -7.15 3.56 -16.03
C ASP A 63 -6.82 3.66 -14.54
N ILE A 64 -6.35 2.58 -13.91
CA ILE A 64 -6.05 2.53 -12.47
C ILE A 64 -4.54 2.54 -12.24
N ASP A 65 -4.06 3.53 -11.49
CA ASP A 65 -2.63 3.70 -11.16
C ASP A 65 -2.24 2.88 -9.92
N MET A 66 -3.14 2.77 -8.94
CA MET A 66 -2.88 2.09 -7.68
C MET A 66 -4.07 1.28 -7.19
N VAL A 67 -3.80 0.08 -6.67
CA VAL A 67 -4.77 -0.74 -5.96
C VAL A 67 -4.34 -0.92 -4.52
N VAL A 68 -5.24 -0.67 -3.57
CA VAL A 68 -5.00 -0.83 -2.13
C VAL A 68 -5.88 -1.94 -1.58
N TRP A 69 -5.24 -3.00 -1.08
CA TRP A 69 -5.90 -4.07 -0.34
C TRP A 69 -5.78 -3.82 1.16
N GLY A 70 -6.88 -3.37 1.76
CA GLY A 70 -7.02 -3.08 3.19
C GLY A 70 -7.22 -4.35 4.02
N ARG A 71 -6.13 -5.07 4.31
CA ARG A 71 -6.19 -6.37 4.98
C ARG A 71 -6.74 -6.25 6.40
N ILE A 72 -7.65 -7.16 6.75
CA ILE A 72 -8.10 -7.35 8.13
C ILE A 72 -7.18 -8.39 8.78
N VAL A 73 -6.28 -7.95 9.65
CA VAL A 73 -5.39 -8.84 10.41
C VAL A 73 -5.90 -9.05 11.84
N PRO A 74 -5.65 -10.21 12.47
CA PRO A 74 -6.00 -10.41 13.88
C PRO A 74 -5.18 -9.53 14.82
N ASP A 75 -5.76 -9.07 15.93
CA ASP A 75 -5.10 -8.21 16.94
C ASP A 75 -3.77 -8.77 17.47
N VAL A 76 -3.57 -10.09 17.45
CA VAL A 76 -2.31 -10.72 17.88
C VAL A 76 -1.12 -10.28 17.01
N TRP A 77 -1.36 -9.93 15.73
CA TRP A 77 -0.32 -9.42 14.83
C TRP A 77 0.18 -8.04 15.31
N HIS A 78 -0.75 -7.14 15.65
CA HIS A 78 -0.43 -5.84 16.22
C HIS A 78 0.34 -5.95 17.54
N LYS A 79 -0.08 -6.87 18.42
CA LYS A 79 0.59 -7.11 19.72
C LYS A 79 2.00 -7.68 19.55
N ALA A 80 2.19 -8.61 18.59
CA ALA A 80 3.49 -9.20 18.31
C ALA A 80 4.52 -8.16 17.83
N LEU A 81 4.07 -7.20 17.02
CA LEU A 81 4.92 -6.10 16.55
C LEU A 81 5.29 -5.12 17.67
N ALA A 82 4.36 -4.77 18.54
CA ALA A 82 4.63 -3.87 19.67
C ALA A 82 5.67 -4.43 20.66
N ALA A 83 5.82 -5.76 20.73
CA ALA A 83 6.78 -6.43 21.60
C ALA A 83 8.18 -6.58 20.99
N HIS A 84 8.36 -6.27 19.70
CA HIS A 84 9.64 -6.44 19.03
C HIS A 84 10.54 -5.21 19.22
N GLY A 85 11.81 -5.45 19.55
CA GLY A 85 12.80 -4.38 19.71
C GLY A 85 13.16 -3.72 18.39
N SER A 86 13.40 -2.42 18.40
CA SER A 86 13.79 -1.66 17.21
C SER A 86 15.31 -1.71 17.02
N SER A 87 15.82 -2.67 16.25
CA SER A 87 17.17 -2.59 15.65
C SER A 87 17.08 -1.98 14.26
N ARG A 88 18.04 -1.12 13.90
CA ARG A 88 18.16 -0.64 12.51
C ARG A 88 18.65 -1.79 11.64
N THR A 89 17.76 -2.34 10.83
CA THR A 89 18.03 -3.48 9.96
C THR A 89 17.44 -3.22 8.60
N VAL A 90 18.20 -3.54 7.56
CA VAL A 90 17.75 -3.53 6.17
C VAL A 90 18.12 -4.86 5.53
N PHE A 91 17.12 -5.54 5.00
CA PHE A 91 17.27 -6.63 4.05
C PHE A 91 16.90 -6.10 2.66
N ASP A 92 17.76 -6.32 1.67
CA ASP A 92 17.53 -5.92 0.28
C ASP A 92 18.13 -7.00 -0.62
N MET A 93 17.28 -7.67 -1.39
CA MET A 93 17.68 -8.78 -2.26
C MET A 93 16.91 -8.72 -3.58
N CYS A 94 17.62 -9.01 -4.67
CA CYS A 94 17.05 -9.25 -5.98
C CYS A 94 17.09 -10.75 -6.29
N GLY A 95 16.02 -11.30 -6.84
CA GLY A 95 15.96 -12.70 -7.25
C GLY A 95 14.57 -13.13 -7.70
N THR A 96 14.44 -14.42 -7.96
CA THR A 96 13.15 -15.08 -8.17
C THR A 96 12.37 -15.19 -6.86
N CYS A 97 11.05 -15.42 -6.95
CA CYS A 97 10.22 -15.65 -5.76
C CYS A 97 10.79 -16.77 -4.87
N GLY A 98 11.26 -17.88 -5.45
CA GLY A 98 11.84 -18.99 -4.70
C GLY A 98 13.07 -18.60 -3.91
N GLU A 99 14.03 -17.91 -4.55
CA GLU A 99 15.25 -17.43 -3.90
C GLU A 99 14.95 -16.44 -2.77
N LEU A 100 13.95 -15.56 -2.95
CA LEU A 100 13.52 -14.62 -1.92
C LEU A 100 12.87 -15.32 -0.74
N VAL A 101 11.97 -16.29 -0.99
CA VAL A 101 11.34 -17.07 0.08
C VAL A 101 12.39 -17.85 0.87
N ASP A 102 13.34 -18.49 0.20
CA ASP A 102 14.44 -19.20 0.85
C ASP A 102 15.28 -18.25 1.72
N ALA A 103 15.62 -17.07 1.21
CA ALA A 103 16.37 -16.06 1.97
C ALA A 103 15.61 -15.58 3.21
N LEU A 104 14.30 -15.33 3.10
CA LEU A 104 13.43 -14.90 4.20
C LEU A 104 13.33 -15.94 5.33
N THR A 105 13.54 -17.23 5.03
CA THR A 105 13.59 -18.30 6.06
C THR A 105 14.95 -18.44 6.73
N SER A 106 15.96 -17.67 6.33
CA SER A 106 17.30 -17.77 6.88
C SER A 106 17.35 -17.45 8.38
N ARG A 107 18.18 -18.20 9.11
CA ARG A 107 18.36 -18.00 10.56
C ARG A 107 18.83 -16.59 10.93
N MET A 108 19.51 -15.90 10.02
CA MET A 108 19.95 -14.52 10.24
C MET A 108 18.74 -13.60 10.32
N LEU A 109 17.87 -13.62 9.31
CA LEU A 109 16.70 -12.73 9.27
C LEU A 109 15.69 -13.03 10.37
N THR A 110 15.53 -14.30 10.77
CA THR A 110 14.64 -14.66 11.90
C THR A 110 15.06 -14.06 13.25
N LYS A 111 16.31 -13.58 13.38
CA LYS A 111 16.78 -12.85 14.56
C LYS A 111 16.53 -11.34 14.46
N GLU A 112 16.45 -10.82 13.25
CA GLU A 112 16.37 -9.37 13.00
C GLU A 112 14.95 -8.87 12.72
N PHE A 113 14.07 -9.76 12.23
CA PHE A 113 12.68 -9.46 11.94
C PHE A 113 11.74 -10.45 12.65
N PRO A 114 10.53 -10.02 13.04
CA PRO A 114 9.53 -10.92 13.59
C PRO A 114 9.18 -12.03 12.58
N PRO A 115 9.06 -13.30 13.01
CA PRO A 115 8.69 -14.41 12.12
C PRO A 115 7.39 -14.17 11.35
N LEU A 116 6.45 -13.47 11.99
CA LEU A 116 5.20 -13.03 11.37
C LEU A 116 5.43 -12.20 10.10
N ILE A 117 6.36 -11.24 10.16
CA ILE A 117 6.65 -10.33 9.05
C ILE A 117 7.42 -11.06 7.94
N LEU A 118 8.30 -11.99 8.30
CA LEU A 118 9.00 -12.82 7.32
C LEU A 118 8.04 -13.73 6.56
N GLY A 119 7.08 -14.35 7.27
CA GLY A 119 6.01 -15.15 6.64
C GLY A 119 5.13 -14.30 5.72
N ASP A 120 4.69 -13.15 6.19
CA ASP A 120 3.88 -12.23 5.39
C ASP A 120 4.63 -11.73 4.15
N ALA A 121 5.91 -11.38 4.27
CA ALA A 121 6.75 -10.97 3.15
C ALA A 121 6.93 -12.09 2.11
N ALA A 122 7.02 -13.35 2.54
CA ALA A 122 7.10 -14.50 1.65
C ALA A 122 5.78 -14.73 0.89
N GLU A 123 4.64 -14.60 1.57
CA GLU A 123 3.31 -14.69 0.94
C GLU A 123 3.07 -13.55 -0.05
N LEU A 124 3.45 -12.33 0.32
CA LEU A 124 3.34 -11.15 -0.55
C LEU A 124 4.29 -11.23 -1.76
N SER A 125 5.50 -11.76 -1.59
CA SER A 125 6.42 -12.07 -2.70
C SER A 125 5.82 -13.09 -3.68
N SER A 126 5.16 -14.14 -3.15
CA SER A 126 4.48 -15.15 -3.96
C SER A 126 3.29 -14.57 -4.73
N LEU A 127 2.46 -13.75 -4.06
CA LEU A 127 1.36 -13.03 -4.70
C LEU A 127 1.87 -12.07 -5.78
N PHE A 128 2.93 -11.33 -5.50
CA PHE A 128 3.54 -10.40 -6.43
C PHE A 128 4.09 -11.12 -7.66
N SER A 129 4.74 -12.29 -7.48
CA SER A 129 5.16 -13.18 -8.57
C SER A 129 3.99 -13.56 -9.47
N ALA A 130 2.88 -14.00 -8.88
CA ALA A 130 1.69 -14.41 -9.64
C ALA A 130 1.11 -13.26 -10.47
N VAL A 131 1.05 -12.04 -9.91
CA VAL A 131 0.55 -10.85 -10.61
C VAL A 131 1.51 -10.41 -11.71
N THR A 132 2.82 -10.56 -11.51
CA THR A 132 3.85 -10.10 -12.43
C THR A 132 4.32 -11.18 -13.41
N LYS A 133 3.67 -12.35 -13.43
CA LYS A 133 4.03 -13.49 -14.30
C LYS A 133 5.46 -13.97 -14.08
N ASP A 134 5.84 -14.09 -12.80
CA ASP A 134 7.13 -14.59 -12.33
C ASP A 134 8.35 -13.77 -12.80
N CYS A 135 8.17 -12.48 -13.03
CA CYS A 135 9.28 -11.56 -13.20
C CYS A 135 10.21 -11.58 -11.97
N PRO A 136 11.54 -11.43 -12.16
CA PRO A 136 12.45 -11.21 -11.04
C PRO A 136 12.03 -10.00 -10.21
N GLN A 137 12.22 -10.13 -8.91
CA GLN A 137 11.74 -9.18 -7.93
C GLN A 137 12.93 -8.63 -7.13
N ARG A 138 12.85 -7.37 -6.74
CA ARG A 138 13.69 -6.79 -5.70
C ARG A 138 12.85 -6.57 -4.45
N LEU A 139 13.13 -7.34 -3.40
CA LEU A 139 12.44 -7.26 -2.12
C LEU A 139 13.32 -6.53 -1.12
N ARG A 140 12.77 -5.48 -0.52
CA ARG A 140 13.38 -4.74 0.57
C ARG A 140 12.49 -4.78 1.81
N LEU A 141 13.07 -5.19 2.93
CA LEU A 141 12.46 -5.14 4.26
C LEU A 141 13.32 -4.27 5.16
N ALA A 142 12.76 -3.20 5.72
CA ALA A 142 13.55 -2.22 6.49
C ALA A 142 12.79 -1.70 7.71
N THR A 143 13.49 -1.56 8.84
CA THR A 143 12.98 -0.88 10.06
C THR A 143 13.23 0.64 10.04
N THR A 144 13.96 1.12 9.04
CA THR A 144 14.18 2.55 8.79
C THR A 144 13.60 2.91 7.44
N PRO A 145 12.96 4.08 7.31
CA PRO A 145 12.56 4.57 6.00
C PRO A 145 13.79 4.70 5.09
N PRO A 146 13.67 4.44 3.78
CA PRO A 146 14.75 4.65 2.84
C PRO A 146 15.18 6.12 2.78
N ASP A 147 16.44 6.36 2.38
CA ASP A 147 17.02 7.71 2.28
C ASP A 147 16.22 8.59 1.31
N ASP A 148 15.80 8.01 0.19
CA ASP A 148 14.85 8.62 -0.73
C ASP A 148 13.43 8.26 -0.32
N VAL A 149 12.74 9.29 0.17
CA VAL A 149 11.42 9.15 0.77
C VAL A 149 10.35 9.15 -0.31
N ALA A 150 10.61 9.88 -1.41
CA ALA A 150 9.74 9.97 -2.56
C ALA A 150 10.05 8.83 -3.53
N PHE A 151 9.03 8.31 -4.20
CA PHE A 151 9.27 7.34 -5.25
C PHE A 151 8.19 7.32 -6.32
N GLU A 152 8.61 6.87 -7.51
CA GLU A 152 7.76 6.50 -8.64
C GLU A 152 8.17 5.09 -9.08
N ALA A 153 7.19 4.26 -9.47
CA ALA A 153 7.50 3.01 -10.14
C ALA A 153 7.94 3.29 -11.58
N ALA A 154 8.94 2.56 -12.08
CA ALA A 154 9.41 2.73 -13.46
C ALA A 154 8.32 2.36 -14.47
N SER A 155 8.31 2.97 -15.66
CA SER A 155 7.36 2.64 -16.72
C SER A 155 7.25 1.13 -16.96
N GLY A 156 6.03 0.59 -16.87
CA GLY A 156 5.78 -0.85 -17.06
C GLY A 156 6.24 -1.74 -15.90
N ALA A 157 6.80 -1.16 -14.84
CA ALA A 157 7.08 -1.83 -13.59
C ALA A 157 5.87 -1.79 -12.66
N LEU A 158 5.82 -2.77 -11.75
CA LEU A 158 4.89 -2.81 -10.63
C LEU A 158 5.70 -2.68 -9.33
N ARG A 159 5.14 -2.00 -8.35
CA ARG A 159 5.66 -1.94 -6.98
C ARG A 159 4.59 -2.37 -6.00
N LEU A 160 4.95 -3.21 -5.04
CA LEU A 160 4.16 -3.53 -3.86
C LEU A 160 4.74 -2.83 -2.64
N ILE A 161 3.88 -2.24 -1.81
CA ILE A 161 4.25 -1.69 -0.50
C ILE A 161 3.31 -2.21 0.57
N CYS A 162 3.89 -2.64 1.68
CA CYS A 162 3.18 -2.93 2.92
C CYS A 162 3.92 -2.29 4.10
N CYS A 163 3.19 -1.58 4.95
CA CYS A 163 3.74 -0.98 6.16
C CYS A 163 3.22 -1.70 7.40
N TYR A 164 4.09 -1.93 8.39
CA TYR A 164 3.77 -2.66 9.61
C TYR A 164 4.04 -1.83 10.86
N GLY A 165 3.17 -1.96 11.86
CA GLY A 165 3.29 -1.20 13.10
C GLY A 165 3.10 0.29 12.85
N ALA A 166 4.03 1.11 13.33
CA ALA A 166 4.00 2.57 13.17
C ALA A 166 4.54 3.07 11.82
N ALA A 167 4.96 2.17 10.93
CA ALA A 167 5.35 2.53 9.57
C ALA A 167 4.12 3.00 8.80
N CYS A 168 4.30 4.00 7.95
CA CYS A 168 3.24 4.53 7.10
C CYS A 168 3.81 4.88 5.73
N ALA A 169 2.98 4.74 4.70
CA ALA A 169 3.22 5.29 3.37
C ALA A 169 2.06 6.24 3.04
N GLU A 170 2.37 7.34 2.36
CA GLU A 170 1.42 8.37 2.01
C GLU A 170 1.49 8.69 0.52
N TRP A 171 0.42 9.23 -0.04
CA TRP A 171 0.42 9.80 -1.38
C TRP A 171 -0.39 11.09 -1.42
N CYS A 172 0.06 12.02 -2.25
CA CYS A 172 -0.65 13.28 -2.47
C CYS A 172 -1.87 13.01 -3.36
N SER A 173 -3.06 13.26 -2.83
CA SER A 173 -4.31 13.19 -3.60
C SER A 173 -4.71 14.56 -4.19
N TYR A 174 -3.82 15.57 -4.10
CA TYR A 174 -4.12 16.94 -4.48
C TYR A 174 -2.96 17.63 -5.26
N PRO A 175 -3.26 18.56 -6.18
CA PRO A 175 -2.28 19.28 -7.00
C PRO A 175 -1.23 20.12 -6.25
N ASP A 176 -1.57 20.62 -5.06
CA ASP A 176 -0.63 21.34 -4.20
C ASP A 176 -0.32 20.48 -2.96
N PRO A 177 0.92 19.98 -2.80
CA PRO A 177 1.33 19.21 -1.62
C PRO A 177 1.25 20.02 -0.32
N ARG A 178 1.08 21.36 -0.39
CA ARG A 178 0.83 22.24 0.75
C ARG A 178 -0.65 22.53 0.99
N ALA A 179 -1.53 22.29 0.01
CA ALA A 179 -2.99 22.53 0.11
C ALA A 179 -3.80 21.27 0.48
N GLY A 180 -3.15 20.11 0.57
CA GLY A 180 -3.53 19.08 1.53
C GLY A 180 -4.78 18.27 1.20
N MET A 181 -4.56 17.12 0.57
CA MET A 181 -5.17 15.90 1.09
C MET A 181 -4.17 14.76 0.89
N THR A 182 -3.49 14.41 1.98
CA THR A 182 -2.55 13.31 2.01
C THR A 182 -3.30 12.08 2.45
N SER A 183 -3.37 11.08 1.57
CA SER A 183 -3.94 9.78 1.90
C SER A 183 -2.83 8.90 2.46
N THR A 184 -3.15 8.08 3.47
CA THR A 184 -2.19 7.21 4.15
C THR A 184 -2.59 5.75 4.00
N LEU A 185 -1.59 4.88 3.94
CA LEU A 185 -1.76 3.44 3.95
C LEU A 185 -1.87 2.96 5.39
N ASP A 186 -3.01 2.36 5.75
CA ASP A 186 -3.20 1.76 7.06
C ASP A 186 -2.20 0.61 7.29
N SER A 187 -1.84 0.39 8.56
CA SER A 187 -0.95 -0.72 8.94
C SER A 187 -1.49 -2.06 8.41
N PHE A 188 -0.60 -2.89 7.87
CA PHE A 188 -0.89 -4.14 7.17
C PHE A 188 -1.63 -4.03 5.83
N SER A 189 -2.08 -2.84 5.41
CA SER A 189 -2.62 -2.69 4.06
C SER A 189 -1.52 -2.83 3.01
N VAL A 190 -1.89 -3.36 1.85
CA VAL A 190 -0.97 -3.62 0.74
C VAL A 190 -1.36 -2.73 -0.43
N ALA A 191 -0.43 -1.90 -0.89
CA ALA A 191 -0.60 -1.09 -2.09
C ALA A 191 0.20 -1.69 -3.24
N PHE A 192 -0.45 -1.84 -4.40
CA PHE A 192 0.17 -2.16 -5.68
C PHE A 192 0.13 -0.91 -6.56
N ILE A 193 1.29 -0.43 -6.99
CA ILE A 193 1.48 0.85 -7.68
C ILE A 193 2.09 0.56 -9.05
N LYS A 194 1.42 0.99 -10.11
CA LYS A 194 1.91 0.88 -11.48
C LYS A 194 2.80 2.07 -11.82
N GLY A 195 3.90 1.82 -12.51
CA GLY A 195 4.74 2.90 -13.00
C GLY A 195 4.18 3.56 -14.25
N SER A 196 4.17 4.89 -14.28
CA SER A 196 3.68 5.68 -15.41
C SER A 196 4.77 5.85 -16.46
N GLY A 197 4.41 5.63 -17.74
CA GLY A 197 5.31 5.71 -18.89
C GLY A 197 5.68 7.11 -19.35
N GLY A 198 5.93 8.05 -18.42
CA GLY A 198 6.38 9.40 -18.73
C GLY A 198 5.37 10.31 -19.46
N GLN A 199 4.21 9.80 -19.88
CA GLN A 199 3.14 10.64 -20.47
C GLN A 199 2.26 11.32 -19.40
N HIS A 200 2.27 10.80 -18.18
CA HIS A 200 1.63 11.38 -17.01
C HIS A 200 2.71 11.43 -15.94
N ALA A 201 3.03 12.63 -15.46
CA ALA A 201 3.95 12.78 -14.34
C ALA A 201 3.48 11.86 -13.19
N GLY A 202 4.38 11.05 -12.65
CA GLY A 202 4.01 10.01 -11.69
C GLY A 202 3.38 10.59 -10.43
N CYS A 203 2.58 9.83 -9.71
CA CYS A 203 2.05 10.31 -8.45
C CYS A 203 3.17 10.35 -7.41
N LEU A 204 3.29 11.44 -6.65
CA LEU A 204 4.28 11.51 -5.58
C LEU A 204 3.83 10.64 -4.40
N HIS A 205 4.41 9.45 -4.32
CA HIS A 205 4.29 8.59 -3.14
C HIS A 205 5.44 8.86 -2.18
N ARG A 206 5.19 8.76 -0.88
CA ARG A 206 6.19 8.97 0.15
C ARG A 206 6.11 7.93 1.27
N ILE A 207 7.26 7.47 1.76
CA ILE A 207 7.33 6.69 3.01
C ILE A 207 7.42 7.65 4.20
N CYS A 208 6.48 7.63 5.14
CA CYS A 208 6.52 8.55 6.28
C CYS A 208 7.78 8.33 7.12
N ARG A 209 8.49 9.41 7.44
CA ARG A 209 9.57 9.35 8.43
C ARG A 209 8.95 9.36 9.83
N PRO A 210 9.44 8.52 10.76
CA PRO A 210 9.04 8.65 12.15
C PRO A 210 9.36 10.06 12.63
N GLY A 211 8.44 10.66 13.39
CA GLY A 211 8.66 11.94 14.06
C GLY A 211 9.87 11.87 14.98
N HIS A 212 10.44 13.02 15.31
CA HIS A 212 11.67 13.13 16.11
C HIS A 212 11.53 12.58 17.56
N ASP A 213 10.31 12.24 17.99
CA ASP A 213 9.98 11.65 19.27
C ASP A 213 9.82 10.15 19.16
N ASN A 214 10.59 9.38 19.95
CA ASN A 214 10.40 8.03 20.54
C ASN A 214 9.29 7.06 20.05
N THR A 215 8.70 7.23 18.87
CA THR A 215 7.74 6.33 18.26
C THR A 215 8.49 5.06 17.89
N PRO A 216 7.97 3.88 18.26
CA PRO A 216 8.60 2.62 17.89
C PRO A 216 8.76 2.54 16.37
N ALA A 217 9.93 2.12 15.92
CA ALA A 217 10.22 1.99 14.49
C ALA A 217 9.25 0.96 13.86
N GLY A 218 8.54 1.37 12.80
CA GLY A 218 7.76 0.45 12.00
C GLY A 218 8.64 -0.33 11.01
N ILE A 219 8.03 -1.28 10.29
CA ILE A 219 8.71 -2.04 9.24
C ILE A 219 8.05 -1.70 7.90
N HIS A 220 8.88 -1.47 6.88
CA HIS A 220 8.44 -1.29 5.50
C HIS A 220 8.86 -2.50 4.68
N LEU A 221 7.89 -3.11 3.99
CA LEU A 221 8.14 -4.06 2.91
C LEU A 221 7.88 -3.36 1.58
N ILE A 222 8.84 -3.45 0.68
CA ILE A 222 8.76 -2.95 -0.69
C ILE A 222 9.19 -4.08 -1.62
N ILE A 223 8.39 -4.36 -2.64
CA ILE A 223 8.75 -5.33 -3.70
C ILE A 223 8.62 -4.63 -5.04
N ASP A 224 9.67 -4.67 -5.83
CA ASP A 224 9.73 -4.10 -7.17
C ASP A 224 9.87 -5.20 -8.21
N THR A 225 9.20 -5.04 -9.36
CA THR A 225 9.62 -5.77 -10.56
C THR A 225 10.98 -5.28 -11.01
N VAL A 226 11.86 -6.20 -11.37
CA VAL A 226 13.16 -5.87 -11.97
C VAL A 226 13.05 -6.06 -13.48
N ALA A 227 13.28 -4.99 -14.23
CA ALA A 227 13.35 -5.07 -15.69
C ALA A 227 14.51 -5.99 -16.08
N GLY A 228 14.23 -6.98 -16.94
CA GLY A 228 15.23 -7.84 -17.56
C GLY A 228 15.97 -7.15 -18.71
#